data_AF-A0A7C7NZA0-F1
#
_entry.id   AF-A0A7C7NZA0-F1
#
_cell.length_a   1.000
_cell.length_b   1.000
_cell.length_c   1.000
_cell.angle_alpha   90.00
_cell.angle_beta   90.00
_cell.angle_gamma   90.00
#
_symmetry.space_group_name_H-M   'P 1'
#
loop_
_entity.id
_entity.type
_entity.pdbx_description
1 polymer ?
#
loop_
_entity_poly.entity_id
_entity_poly.type
_entity_poly.pdbx_seq_one_letter_code
_entity_poly.pdbx_strand_id
1 'polypeptide(L)'
;LKNIILKKNRDILQNISSLKKNRPNIVIGFAAETTNHINNAKKKLQSKKCDAIIVNKIDNNKVFGSDHNKVSFIKNNYVKNLKKMSKANVAKELIQFISQLKTN
;
A
#
# COMPACT_ATOMS: atom_id res chain seq x y z
N LEU A 1 -26.92 -20.07 18.01
CA LEU A 1 -26.17 -18.99 17.31
C LEU A 1 -26.42 -19.15 15.81
N LYS A 2 -26.80 -18.08 15.10
CA LYS A 2 -26.93 -18.10 13.63
C LYS A 2 -25.55 -17.97 13.00
N ASN A 3 -25.23 -18.82 12.02
CA ASN A 3 -23.97 -18.76 11.28
C ASN A 3 -24.07 -17.74 10.15
N ILE A 4 -23.03 -16.92 9.98
CA ILE A 4 -22.88 -15.98 8.86
C ILE A 4 -21.97 -16.63 7.81
N ILE A 5 -22.51 -16.88 6.61
CA ILE A 5 -21.74 -17.44 5.49
C ILE A 5 -21.18 -16.26 4.69
N LEU A 6 -19.85 -16.22 4.54
CA LEU A 6 -19.14 -15.20 3.78
C LEU A 6 -18.58 -15.80 2.49
N LYS A 7 -18.55 -14.98 1.42
CA LYS A 7 -17.87 -15.31 0.17
C LYS A 7 -16.80 -14.25 -0.11
N LYS A 8 -15.67 -14.69 -0.65
CA LYS A 8 -14.56 -13.80 -1.02
C LYS A 8 -14.91 -12.97 -2.26
N ASN A 9 -14.75 -11.66 -2.15
CA ASN A 9 -14.88 -10.75 -3.30
C ASN A 9 -13.67 -10.84 -4.22
N ARG A 10 -13.88 -10.45 -5.49
CA ARG A 10 -12.82 -10.38 -6.49
C ARG A 10 -11.81 -9.29 -6.11
N ASP A 11 -10.55 -9.55 -6.38
CA ASP A 11 -9.44 -8.65 -6.02
C ASP A 11 -9.22 -7.58 -7.10
N ILE A 12 -9.83 -6.41 -6.93
CA ILE A 12 -9.81 -5.34 -7.93
C ILE A 12 -8.38 -4.89 -8.25
N LEU A 13 -7.56 -4.68 -7.22
CA LEU A 13 -6.19 -4.20 -7.39
C LEU A 13 -5.36 -5.20 -8.21
N GLN A 14 -5.43 -6.49 -7.86
CA GLN A 14 -4.71 -7.54 -8.59
C GLN A 14 -5.19 -7.66 -10.04
N ASN A 15 -6.51 -7.54 -10.27
CA ASN A 15 -7.06 -7.58 -11.63
C ASN A 15 -6.47 -6.46 -12.49
N ILE A 16 -6.47 -5.22 -11.99
CA ILE A 16 -5.95 -4.04 -12.71
C ILE A 16 -4.45 -4.18 -12.97
N SER A 17 -3.68 -4.54 -11.95
CA SER A 17 -2.22 -4.64 -12.05
C SER A 17 -1.72 -5.80 -12.92
N SER A 18 -2.58 -6.80 -13.16
CA SER A 18 -2.28 -7.97 -13.99
C SER A 18 -2.79 -7.85 -15.43
N LEU A 19 -3.41 -6.71 -15.80
CA LEU A 19 -3.87 -6.49 -17.16
C LEU A 19 -2.69 -6.57 -18.14
N LYS A 20 -2.86 -7.30 -19.25
CA LYS A 20 -1.85 -7.37 -20.33
C LYS A 20 -1.96 -6.20 -21.30
N LYS A 21 -3.16 -5.63 -21.45
CA LYS A 21 -3.47 -4.46 -22.27
C LYS A 21 -4.11 -3.40 -21.38
N ASN A 22 -3.77 -2.13 -21.59
CA ASN A 22 -4.30 -0.99 -20.84
C ASN A 22 -4.06 -1.06 -19.32
N ARG A 23 -3.01 -1.76 -18.89
CA ARG A 23 -2.53 -1.64 -17.50
C ARG A 23 -2.03 -0.20 -17.31
N PRO A 24 -2.42 0.50 -16.24
CA PRO A 24 -1.81 1.77 -15.90
C PRO A 24 -0.28 1.65 -15.82
N ASN A 25 0.45 2.67 -16.26
CA ASN A 25 1.92 2.67 -16.20
C ASN A 25 2.43 2.51 -14.77
N ILE A 26 1.69 3.05 -13.79
CA ILE A 26 2.01 2.98 -12.38
C ILE A 26 0.76 2.52 -11.61
N VAL A 27 0.90 1.46 -10.83
CA VAL A 27 -0.12 0.93 -9.91
C VAL A 27 0.46 0.90 -8.50
N ILE A 28 -0.12 1.70 -7.60
CA ILE A 28 0.30 1.80 -6.20
C ILE A 28 -0.77 1.19 -5.30
N GLY A 29 -0.39 0.20 -4.48
CA GLY A 29 -1.26 -0.35 -3.45
C GLY A 29 -1.09 0.35 -2.11
N PHE A 30 -2.17 0.43 -1.32
CA PHE A 30 -2.11 0.84 0.09
C PHE A 30 -2.43 -0.35 0.98
N ALA A 31 -1.72 -0.45 2.10
CA ALA A 31 -1.92 -1.50 3.08
C ALA A 31 -1.86 -0.93 4.50
N ALA A 32 -2.69 -1.47 5.38
CA ALA A 32 -2.62 -1.19 6.80
C ALA A 32 -2.41 -2.52 7.53
N GLU A 33 -1.39 -2.59 8.38
CA GLU A 33 -0.90 -3.84 8.96
C GLU A 33 -0.69 -3.67 10.47
N THR A 34 -1.07 -4.66 11.27
CA THR A 34 -0.89 -4.62 12.73
C THR A 34 0.50 -5.11 13.15
N THR A 35 0.94 -6.24 12.59
CA THR A 35 2.22 -6.89 12.89
C THR A 35 3.02 -7.12 11.61
N ASN A 36 4.35 -7.20 11.71
CA ASN A 36 5.24 -7.52 10.60
C ASN A 36 4.98 -6.75 9.29
N HIS A 37 4.55 -5.49 9.42
CA HIS A 37 4.01 -4.64 8.35
C HIS A 37 4.88 -4.61 7.08
N ILE A 38 6.21 -4.52 7.20
CA ILE A 38 7.12 -4.54 6.04
C ILE A 38 7.08 -5.88 5.30
N ASN A 39 7.15 -7.01 6.02
CA ASN A 39 7.14 -8.33 5.39
C ASN A 39 5.78 -8.64 4.75
N ASN A 40 4.69 -8.28 5.44
CA ASN A 40 3.35 -8.45 4.89
C ASN A 40 3.13 -7.58 3.65
N ALA A 41 3.62 -6.34 3.66
CA ALA A 41 3.54 -5.45 2.52
C ALA A 41 4.40 -5.93 1.34
N LYS A 42 5.59 -6.51 1.55
CA LYS A 42 6.39 -7.17 0.50
C LYS A 42 5.64 -8.34 -0.14
N LYS A 43 4.99 -9.20 0.66
CA LYS A 43 4.14 -10.30 0.15
C LYS A 43 2.95 -9.77 -0.65
N LYS A 44 2.32 -8.68 -0.19
CA LYS A 44 1.24 -8.00 -0.92
C LYS A 44 1.74 -7.41 -2.23
N LEU A 45 2.93 -6.80 -2.26
CA LEU A 45 3.50 -6.22 -3.47
C LEU A 45 3.62 -7.28 -4.57
N GLN A 46 4.19 -8.44 -4.23
CA GLN A 46 4.34 -9.56 -5.16
C GLN A 46 2.99 -10.16 -5.59
N SER A 47 2.11 -10.49 -4.65
CA SER A 47 0.82 -11.12 -4.96
C SER A 47 -0.11 -10.20 -5.76
N LYS A 48 -0.09 -8.90 -5.46
CA LYS A 48 -0.90 -7.87 -6.14
C LYS A 48 -0.23 -7.31 -7.38
N LYS A 49 1.01 -7.68 -7.72
CA LYS A 49 1.76 -7.22 -8.90
C LYS A 49 1.77 -5.69 -9.11
N CYS A 50 1.74 -4.95 -8.01
CA CYS A 50 1.80 -3.49 -8.03
C CYS A 50 3.25 -3.02 -8.23
N ASP A 51 3.44 -1.78 -8.65
CA ASP A 51 4.77 -1.19 -8.79
C ASP A 51 5.33 -0.75 -7.43
N ALA A 52 4.46 -0.36 -6.51
CA ALA A 52 4.83 -0.13 -5.11
C ALA A 52 3.65 -0.38 -4.16
N ILE A 53 3.97 -0.54 -2.87
CA ILE A 53 2.99 -0.53 -1.78
C ILE A 53 3.39 0.51 -0.73
N ILE A 54 2.39 1.28 -0.29
CA ILE A 54 2.47 2.19 0.84
C ILE A 54 1.84 1.50 2.04
N VAL A 55 2.61 1.28 3.10
CA VAL A 55 2.12 0.59 4.29
C VAL A 55 2.18 1.49 5.52
N ASN A 56 1.08 1.58 6.26
CA ASN A 56 1.08 2.11 7.63
C ASN A 56 0.94 0.96 8.64
N LYS A 57 1.71 1.02 9.73
CA LYS A 57 1.50 0.15 10.88
C LYS A 57 0.33 0.67 11.70
N ILE A 58 -0.68 -0.15 11.96
CA ILE A 58 -1.77 0.17 12.89
C ILE A 58 -1.31 -0.21 14.30
N ASP A 59 -0.98 0.79 15.11
CA ASP A 59 -0.76 0.61 16.55
C ASP A 59 -2.06 0.89 17.30
N ASN A 60 -2.48 -0.07 18.14
CA ASN A 60 -3.60 -0.06 19.10
C ASN A 60 -4.41 1.26 19.14
N ASN A 61 -5.26 1.45 18.13
CA ASN A 61 -6.30 2.47 17.99
C ASN A 61 -5.92 3.91 17.57
N LYS A 62 -4.70 4.21 17.11
CA LYS A 62 -4.29 5.62 16.84
C LYS A 62 -4.04 6.05 15.39
N VAL A 63 -4.38 5.24 14.39
CA VAL A 63 -4.11 5.58 12.97
C VAL A 63 -5.32 6.09 12.21
N PHE A 64 -6.53 5.66 12.60
CA PHE A 64 -7.76 6.16 11.99
C PHE A 64 -8.21 7.43 12.72
N GLY A 65 -8.45 8.51 11.96
CA GLY A 65 -8.91 9.80 12.49
C GLY A 65 -7.81 10.82 12.87
N SER A 66 -6.54 10.45 12.88
CA SER A 66 -5.43 11.40 13.10
C SER A 66 -5.04 12.11 11.80
N ASP A 67 -4.67 13.39 11.85
CA ASP A 67 -4.08 14.12 10.70
C ASP A 67 -2.64 13.75 10.41
N HIS A 68 -2.04 12.90 11.24
CA HIS A 68 -0.66 12.45 11.11
C HIS A 68 -0.60 10.96 10.78
N ASN A 69 0.38 10.58 9.96
CA ASN A 69 0.63 9.20 9.58
C ASN A 69 2.13 8.88 9.61
N LYS A 70 2.44 7.59 9.83
CA LYS A 70 3.79 7.03 9.74
C LYS A 70 3.70 5.86 8.76
N VAL A 71 4.27 6.05 7.58
CA VAL A 71 4.17 5.10 6.47
C VAL A 71 5.56 4.67 6.01
N SER A 72 5.61 3.51 5.37
CA SER A 72 6.77 3.03 4.63
C SER A 72 6.39 2.81 3.17
N PHE A 73 7.24 3.28 2.25
CA PHE A 73 7.08 3.05 0.81
C PHE A 73 7.93 1.87 0.40
N ILE A 74 7.35 0.91 -0.30
CA ILE A 74 8.01 -0.34 -0.67
C ILE A 74 7.92 -0.54 -2.17
N LYS A 75 9.08 -0.71 -2.83
CA LYS A 75 9.22 -1.05 -4.25
C LYS A 75 10.33 -2.07 -4.42
N ASN A 76 10.04 -3.24 -4.96
CA ASN A 76 11.00 -4.34 -5.11
C ASN A 76 11.76 -4.60 -3.79
N ASN A 77 13.09 -4.43 -3.80
CA ASN A 77 13.96 -4.58 -2.63
C ASN A 77 14.17 -3.28 -1.85
N TYR A 78 13.61 -2.15 -2.31
CA TYR A 78 13.71 -0.84 -1.69
C TYR A 78 12.59 -0.58 -0.68
N VAL A 79 12.97 -0.05 0.48
CA VAL A 79 12.04 0.39 1.54
C VAL A 79 12.45 1.78 2.01
N LYS A 80 11.56 2.76 1.86
CA LYS A 80 11.70 4.12 2.44
C LYS A 80 10.79 4.23 3.65
N ASN A 81 11.36 4.37 4.83
CA ASN A 81 10.59 4.63 6.05
C ASN A 81 10.42 6.14 6.24
N LEU A 82 9.18 6.62 6.33
CA LEU A 82 8.93 8.01 6.67
C LEU A 82 8.83 8.18 8.20
N LYS A 83 9.29 9.35 8.67
CA LYS A 83 8.97 9.80 10.03
C LYS A 83 7.47 10.08 10.13
N LYS A 84 6.92 10.08 11.35
CA LYS A 84 5.53 10.52 11.56
C LYS A 84 5.40 11.98 11.13
N MET A 85 4.49 12.27 10.22
CA MET A 85 4.25 13.61 9.67
C MET A 85 2.77 13.76 9.29
N SER A 86 2.34 14.97 8.90
CA SER A 86 0.96 15.20 8.47
C SER A 86 0.63 14.39 7.21
N LYS A 87 -0.64 14.03 7.01
CA LYS A 87 -1.12 13.37 5.77
C LYS A 87 -0.76 14.17 4.52
N ALA A 88 -0.83 15.51 4.60
CA ALA A 88 -0.43 16.38 3.51
C ALA A 88 1.07 16.24 3.17
N ASN A 89 1.94 16.16 4.17
CA ASN A 89 3.37 15.94 3.94
C ASN A 89 3.65 14.52 3.45
N VAL A 90 2.93 13.50 3.94
CA VAL A 90 3.00 12.14 3.37
C VAL A 90 2.62 12.14 1.90
N ALA A 91 1.57 12.87 1.50
CA ALA A 91 1.15 12.98 0.11
C ALA A 91 2.24 13.64 -0.75
N LYS A 92 2.90 14.70 -0.28
CA LYS A 92 4.04 15.34 -0.97
C LYS A 92 5.19 14.35 -1.19
N GLU A 93 5.59 13.63 -0.14
CA GLU A 93 6.62 12.59 -0.23
C GLU A 93 6.22 11.47 -1.20
N LEU A 94 4.94 11.09 -1.22
CA LEU A 94 4.42 10.06 -2.11
C LEU A 94 4.49 10.51 -3.58
N ILE A 95 4.11 11.75 -3.88
CA ILE A 95 4.21 12.29 -5.25
C ILE A 95 5.66 12.33 -5.71
N GLN A 96 6.58 12.78 -4.85
CA GLN A 96 8.01 12.76 -5.17
C GLN A 96 8.55 11.34 -5.35
N PHE A 97 8.07 10.37 -4.58
CA PHE A 97 8.42 8.97 -4.76
C PHE A 97 7.88 8.42 -6.10
N ILE A 98 6.63 8.73 -6.44
CA ILE A 98 6.00 8.31 -7.71
C ILE A 98 6.73 8.93 -8.91
N SER A 99 7.15 10.20 -8.84
CA SER A 99 7.86 10.86 -9.95
C SER A 99 9.23 10.23 -10.24
N GLN A 100 9.79 9.48 -9.29
CA GLN A 100 11.03 8.73 -9.45
C GLN A 100 10.81 7.30 -9.95
N LEU A 101 9.55 6.82 -9.98
CA LEU A 101 9.22 5.55 -10.61
C LEU A 101 9.29 5.75 -12.12
N LYS A 102 10.38 5.30 -12.73
CA LYS A 102 10.53 5.27 -14.19
C LYS A 102 9.27 4.66 -14.81
N THR A 103 8.61 5.42 -15.68
CA THR A 103 7.69 4.88 -16.68
C THR A 103 8.55 4.32 -17.81
N ASN A 104 8.44 3.02 -18.06
CA ASN A 104 8.95 2.44 -19.31
C ASN A 104 8.09 2.91 -20.48
#